data_AF-A0A7L1BV88-F1
#
_entry.id   AF-A0A7L1BV88-F1
#
_cell.length_a   1.000
_cell.length_b   1.000
_cell.length_c   1.000
_cell.angle_alpha   90.00
_cell.angle_beta   90.00
_cell.angle_gamma   90.00
#
_symmetry.space_group_name_H-M   'P 1'
#
loop_
_entity.id
_entity.type
_entity.pdbx_description
1 polymer ?
#
loop_
_entity_poly.entity_id
_entity_poly.type
_entity_poly.pdbx_seq_one_letter_code
_entity_poly.pdbx_strand_id
1 'polypeptide(L)'
;RKKMGLLLLLIICQCAINSIKTHSVLKPNIILLMADDLGIGDLGCYGNRTLRTPNIDRLAEEGVTLTQHIAASPLCTPSRAAFLTGRYPIRSGMAAFSRVGVFLFSASSGGLPSEEVTFSKLLKQKGYATALIGKWHLGMNCESSNDFCHHPLSHGFDYFYGLPVTNFRDCKPGQGSVFLKGIQKDLVIPVQIAGIALVSLAIVQYIGLLKVPFQALGYFLLIITISLVILIFFFYHFRHLNCFLMRDHQIIQQPLSYENLTLRLTKEAMHFIGRNTDTPFLLVLSYLHVHTALYASEKFRGKSKHGLYGDAVEEMDWSVGQILDVLEKHNLNGKTLVYFTSDQGAHVEEISSSGEVHGGYNGIYKGGKSTNWEGGIRVPGLLRWPGVVQAGASIDEPTSNMDIFPTIVKLADAQLPSDRIIDGHDLLPLLQGEVTRSEHEFLFHYCNAYLNAVRWHPRNSDSVWKVFFFTPNFSPEDSNGCYDSHVCFCHGGFVTRHDPPLLFDLSRDPEEKFPLTPETESRFHEVLRAVHQAVDNHTRSLHAVPNQLSWDNLVWKPWLQLCCSSLFQSCYCDYESGGSPLQVH
;
A
#
# COMPACT_ATOMS: atom_id res chain seq x y z
N ARG A 1 -38.24 -55.85 -33.16
CA ARG A 1 -38.56 -55.26 -31.83
C ARG A 1 -37.40 -55.34 -30.83
N LYS A 2 -36.68 -56.46 -30.65
CA LYS A 2 -35.54 -56.55 -29.70
C LYS A 2 -34.31 -55.68 -30.06
N LYS A 3 -34.00 -55.45 -31.34
CA LYS A 3 -32.87 -54.59 -31.76
C LYS A 3 -33.10 -53.08 -31.54
N MET A 4 -34.35 -52.64 -31.43
CA MET A 4 -34.69 -51.21 -31.25
C MET A 4 -34.58 -50.78 -29.78
N GLY A 5 -34.84 -51.71 -28.84
CA GLY A 5 -34.66 -51.47 -27.40
C GLY A 5 -33.19 -51.36 -26.99
N LEU A 6 -32.28 -52.09 -27.66
CA LEU A 6 -30.85 -52.03 -27.36
C LEU A 6 -30.22 -50.71 -27.83
N LEU A 7 -30.68 -50.16 -28.96
CA LEU A 7 -30.24 -48.86 -29.47
C LEU A 7 -30.72 -47.70 -28.59
N LEU A 8 -31.96 -47.79 -28.07
CA LEU A 8 -32.51 -46.78 -27.16
C LEU A 8 -31.80 -46.80 -25.79
N LEU A 9 -31.44 -47.98 -25.28
CA LEU A 9 -30.66 -48.11 -24.04
C LEU A 9 -29.23 -47.55 -24.18
N LEU A 10 -28.59 -47.78 -25.34
CA LEU A 10 -27.25 -47.22 -25.62
C LEU A 10 -27.27 -45.70 -25.73
N ILE A 11 -28.31 -45.11 -26.35
CA ILE A 11 -28.46 -43.64 -26.44
C ILE A 11 -28.73 -43.03 -25.06
N ILE A 12 -29.57 -43.66 -24.23
CA ILE A 12 -29.83 -43.19 -22.85
C ILE A 12 -28.57 -43.32 -21.98
N CYS A 13 -27.76 -44.37 -22.17
CA CYS A 13 -26.48 -44.52 -21.49
C CYS A 13 -25.43 -43.49 -21.98
N GLN A 14 -25.41 -43.17 -23.28
CA GLN A 14 -24.56 -42.09 -23.82
C GLN A 14 -24.96 -40.71 -23.29
N CYS A 15 -26.27 -40.44 -23.13
CA CYS A 15 -26.77 -39.21 -22.51
C CYS A 15 -26.50 -39.15 -20.99
N ALA A 16 -26.52 -40.29 -20.29
CA ALA A 16 -26.18 -40.36 -18.87
C ALA A 16 -24.67 -40.20 -18.61
N ILE A 17 -23.81 -40.67 -19.52
CA ILE A 17 -22.35 -40.52 -19.44
C ILE A 17 -21.90 -39.11 -19.85
N ASN A 18 -22.66 -38.41 -20.71
CA ASN A 18 -22.43 -36.98 -21.00
C ASN A 18 -22.99 -36.02 -19.94
N SER A 19 -23.59 -36.54 -18.85
CA SER A 19 -23.85 -35.77 -17.63
C SER A 19 -22.71 -35.95 -16.62
N ILE A 20 -21.47 -36.08 -17.09
CA ILE A 20 -20.35 -35.52 -16.34
C ILE A 20 -20.72 -34.06 -16.17
N LYS A 21 -21.02 -33.65 -14.93
CA LYS A 21 -21.00 -32.24 -14.56
C LYS A 21 -19.64 -31.73 -15.02
N THR A 22 -19.58 -31.12 -16.20
CA THR A 22 -18.72 -29.97 -16.38
C THR A 22 -19.17 -29.05 -15.27
N HIS A 23 -18.48 -29.09 -14.13
CA HIS A 23 -18.41 -27.94 -13.26
C HIS A 23 -17.91 -26.85 -14.21
N SER A 24 -18.83 -26.10 -14.82
CA SER A 24 -18.48 -24.79 -15.33
C SER A 24 -17.85 -24.14 -14.11
N VAL A 25 -16.55 -23.91 -14.16
CA VAL A 25 -15.87 -23.20 -13.08
C VAL A 25 -16.60 -21.88 -13.00
N LEU A 26 -17.52 -21.77 -12.04
CA LEU A 26 -18.26 -20.56 -11.80
C LEU A 26 -17.19 -19.55 -11.43
N LYS A 27 -16.97 -18.57 -12.30
CA LYS A 27 -16.05 -17.47 -12.06
C LYS A 27 -16.36 -16.90 -10.69
N PRO A 28 -15.45 -17.00 -9.71
CA PRO A 28 -15.73 -16.55 -8.35
C PRO A 28 -15.76 -15.03 -8.32
N ASN A 29 -16.48 -14.48 -7.36
CA ASN A 29 -16.29 -13.10 -6.94
C ASN A 29 -14.96 -12.98 -6.19
N ILE A 30 -14.33 -11.81 -6.30
CA ILE A 30 -13.05 -11.53 -5.66
C ILE A 30 -13.20 -10.24 -4.87
N ILE A 31 -12.89 -10.32 -3.57
CA ILE A 31 -12.81 -9.16 -2.68
C ILE A 31 -11.40 -9.08 -2.12
N LEU A 32 -10.73 -7.97 -2.41
CA LEU A 32 -9.40 -7.66 -1.91
C LEU A 32 -9.52 -6.51 -0.90
N LEU A 33 -9.26 -6.81 0.36
CA LEU A 33 -9.28 -5.86 1.47
C LEU A 33 -7.84 -5.48 1.79
N MET A 34 -7.50 -4.20 1.64
CA MET A 34 -6.14 -3.71 1.91
C MET A 34 -6.20 -2.59 2.92
N ALA A 35 -5.62 -2.82 4.10
CA ALA A 35 -5.33 -1.80 5.09
C ALA A 35 -4.11 -0.96 4.66
N ASP A 36 -3.97 0.21 5.28
CA ASP A 36 -2.89 1.17 5.05
C ASP A 36 -2.04 1.30 6.33
N ASP A 37 -0.77 0.87 6.29
CA ASP A 37 0.15 0.82 7.45
C ASP A 37 -0.28 -0.05 8.65
N LEU A 38 -1.12 -1.07 8.45
CA LEU A 38 -1.47 -2.00 9.51
C LEU A 38 -0.31 -2.97 9.79
N GLY A 39 0.16 -3.01 11.03
CA GLY A 39 1.23 -3.90 11.44
C GLY A 39 0.74 -5.34 11.60
N ILE A 40 1.61 -6.31 11.33
CA ILE A 40 1.27 -7.72 11.51
C ILE A 40 0.91 -8.07 12.96
N GLY A 41 1.46 -7.36 13.94
CA GLY A 41 1.17 -7.58 15.37
C GLY A 41 -0.09 -6.88 15.89
N ASP A 42 -0.84 -6.17 15.03
CA ASP A 42 -2.04 -5.45 15.47
C ASP A 42 -3.27 -6.35 15.60
N LEU A 43 -3.32 -7.46 14.85
CA LEU A 43 -4.49 -8.32 14.76
C LEU A 43 -4.51 -9.40 15.85
N GLY A 44 -5.72 -9.76 16.29
CA GLY A 44 -5.96 -10.83 17.26
C GLY A 44 -5.44 -12.19 16.79
N CYS A 45 -5.76 -12.55 15.54
CA CYS A 45 -5.29 -13.76 14.88
C CYS A 45 -3.75 -13.84 14.68
N TYR A 46 -3.02 -12.73 14.82
CA TYR A 46 -1.56 -12.68 14.82
C TYR A 46 -0.95 -12.46 16.21
N GLY A 47 -1.75 -12.57 17.28
CA GLY A 47 -1.29 -12.60 18.66
C GLY A 47 -1.59 -11.36 19.50
N ASN A 48 -2.20 -10.31 18.94
CA ASN A 48 -2.64 -9.16 19.74
C ASN A 48 -3.76 -9.59 20.70
N ARG A 49 -3.73 -9.12 21.95
CA ARG A 49 -4.75 -9.47 22.96
C ARG A 49 -5.55 -8.26 23.44
N THR A 50 -5.30 -7.09 22.86
CA THR A 50 -5.78 -5.81 23.38
C THR A 50 -6.55 -4.99 22.37
N LEU A 51 -6.16 -5.04 21.10
CA LEU A 51 -6.97 -4.56 19.97
C LEU A 51 -8.08 -5.58 19.69
N ARG A 52 -9.25 -5.07 19.29
CA ARG A 52 -10.43 -5.90 19.02
C ARG A 52 -10.66 -6.02 17.52
N THR A 53 -10.26 -7.15 16.95
CA THR A 53 -10.41 -7.42 15.51
C THR A 53 -11.23 -8.68 15.23
N PRO A 54 -12.41 -8.88 15.86
CA PRO A 54 -13.14 -10.15 15.77
C PRO A 54 -13.59 -10.52 14.35
N ASN A 55 -13.84 -9.54 13.47
CA ASN A 55 -14.29 -9.84 12.11
C ASN A 55 -13.14 -10.24 11.19
N ILE A 56 -11.95 -9.65 11.39
CA ILE A 56 -10.73 -10.05 10.72
C ILE A 56 -10.25 -11.40 11.28
N ASP A 57 -10.35 -11.63 12.59
CA ASP A 57 -10.04 -12.91 13.21
C ASP A 57 -10.96 -14.02 12.65
N ARG A 58 -12.24 -13.72 12.40
CA ARG A 58 -13.16 -14.61 11.68
C ARG A 58 -12.66 -15.00 10.28
N LEU A 59 -11.96 -14.12 9.56
CA LEU A 59 -11.36 -14.48 8.27
C LEU A 59 -10.28 -15.56 8.42
N ALA A 60 -9.48 -15.49 9.49
CA ALA A 60 -8.47 -16.48 9.80
C ALA A 60 -9.09 -17.82 10.23
N GLU A 61 -10.10 -17.79 11.11
CA GLU A 61 -10.81 -18.99 11.58
C GLU A 61 -11.53 -19.72 10.44
N GLU A 62 -12.12 -18.98 9.50
CA GLU A 62 -12.87 -19.54 8.37
C GLU A 62 -12.01 -19.74 7.10
N GLY A 63 -10.71 -19.46 7.18
CA GLY A 63 -9.82 -19.41 6.02
C GLY A 63 -8.40 -19.87 6.34
N VAL A 64 -7.44 -19.30 5.60
CA VAL A 64 -6.01 -19.58 5.68
C VAL A 64 -5.28 -18.34 6.19
N THR A 65 -4.39 -18.54 7.16
CA THR A 65 -3.46 -17.52 7.66
C THR A 65 -2.09 -17.72 7.03
N LEU A 66 -1.54 -16.69 6.40
CA LEU A 66 -0.18 -16.66 5.89
C LEU A 66 0.73 -16.01 6.95
N THR A 67 1.73 -16.74 7.47
CA THR A 67 2.59 -16.23 8.55
C THR A 67 3.86 -15.55 8.03
N GLN A 68 4.21 -15.80 6.76
CA GLN A 68 5.28 -15.14 6.01
C GLN A 68 4.77 -14.43 4.75
N HIS A 69 3.74 -13.59 4.89
CA HIS A 69 3.24 -12.79 3.77
C HIS A 69 3.99 -11.46 3.63
N ILE A 70 4.54 -11.20 2.45
CA ILE A 70 5.55 -10.15 2.21
C ILE A 70 5.07 -9.10 1.20
N ALA A 71 4.93 -7.87 1.68
CA ALA A 71 4.78 -6.70 0.83
C ALA A 71 6.02 -6.52 -0.06
N ALA A 72 5.81 -6.16 -1.33
CA ALA A 72 6.90 -6.01 -2.29
C ALA A 72 7.79 -4.78 -2.01
N SER A 73 7.33 -3.85 -1.16
CA SER A 73 8.06 -2.65 -0.77
C SER A 73 7.56 -2.14 0.58
N PRO A 74 8.40 -1.50 1.40
CA PRO A 74 7.98 -0.96 2.70
C PRO A 74 7.33 0.42 2.61
N LEU A 75 6.77 0.80 1.46
CA LEU A 75 6.12 2.10 1.20
C LEU A 75 4.87 1.93 0.33
N CYS A 76 3.90 2.83 0.53
CA CYS A 76 2.56 2.72 -0.06
C CYS A 76 2.57 2.61 -1.59
N THR A 77 3.08 3.64 -2.28
CA THR A 77 3.06 3.75 -3.75
C THR A 77 3.72 2.54 -4.43
N PRO A 78 4.98 2.16 -4.13
CA PRO A 78 5.60 1.00 -4.74
C PRO A 78 4.86 -0.30 -4.40
N SER A 79 4.43 -0.51 -3.14
CA SER A 79 3.76 -1.75 -2.76
C SER A 79 2.42 -1.93 -3.49
N ARG A 80 1.62 -0.86 -3.61
CA ARG A 80 0.35 -0.85 -4.34
C ARG A 80 0.54 -1.05 -5.85
N ALA A 81 1.61 -0.48 -6.42
CA ALA A 81 1.95 -0.74 -7.81
C ALA A 81 2.25 -2.22 -8.05
N ALA A 82 3.03 -2.84 -7.15
CA ALA A 82 3.38 -4.24 -7.24
C ALA A 82 2.18 -5.16 -7.02
N PHE A 83 1.31 -4.82 -6.08
CA PHE A 83 0.06 -5.54 -5.82
C PHE A 83 -0.84 -5.61 -7.06
N LEU A 84 -1.02 -4.49 -7.77
CA LEU A 84 -1.87 -4.44 -8.96
C LEU A 84 -1.28 -5.13 -10.19
N THR A 85 0.04 -5.23 -10.29
CA THR A 85 0.75 -5.69 -11.50
C THR A 85 1.42 -7.06 -11.35
N GLY A 86 1.52 -7.57 -10.11
CA GLY A 86 2.29 -8.78 -9.81
C GLY A 86 3.78 -8.65 -10.10
N ARG A 87 4.31 -7.42 -10.13
CA ARG A 87 5.67 -7.10 -10.57
C ARG A 87 6.41 -6.24 -9.55
N TYR A 88 7.71 -6.44 -9.41
CA TYR A 88 8.52 -5.58 -8.54
C TYR A 88 8.42 -4.10 -8.99
N PRO A 89 8.36 -3.14 -8.06
CA PRO A 89 8.18 -1.72 -8.38
C PRO A 89 9.25 -1.15 -9.32
N ILE A 90 10.48 -1.69 -9.26
CA ILE A 90 11.58 -1.28 -10.14
C ILE A 90 11.30 -1.59 -11.62
N ARG A 91 10.46 -2.60 -11.93
CA ARG A 91 10.14 -3.00 -13.32
C ARG A 91 9.22 -2.01 -14.03
N SER A 92 8.43 -1.23 -13.28
CA SER A 92 7.51 -0.21 -13.80
C SER A 92 8.01 1.21 -13.54
N GLY A 93 9.20 1.38 -12.96
CA GLY A 93 9.73 2.70 -12.59
C GLY A 93 8.99 3.34 -11.42
N MET A 94 8.14 2.59 -10.71
CA MET A 94 7.41 3.00 -9.51
C MET A 94 8.30 2.90 -8.25
N ALA A 95 9.58 3.23 -8.39
CA ALA A 95 10.60 3.13 -7.36
C ALA A 95 11.53 4.34 -7.42
N ALA A 96 11.61 5.11 -6.34
CA ALA A 96 12.39 6.35 -6.33
C ALA A 96 13.91 6.13 -6.18
N PHE A 97 14.69 7.04 -6.77
CA PHE A 97 16.12 7.22 -6.45
C PHE A 97 16.36 8.38 -5.47
N SER A 98 15.30 9.13 -5.13
CA SER A 98 15.34 10.24 -4.19
C SER A 98 14.87 9.79 -2.79
N ARG A 99 14.82 10.73 -1.84
CA ARG A 99 14.24 10.52 -0.51
C ARG A 99 12.70 10.43 -0.54
N VAL A 100 12.05 10.83 -1.64
CA VAL A 100 10.60 10.86 -1.78
C VAL A 100 10.15 9.61 -2.53
N GLY A 101 9.76 8.58 -1.77
CA GLY A 101 9.36 7.27 -2.30
C GLY A 101 7.87 7.11 -2.62
N VAL A 102 7.06 8.17 -2.46
CA VAL A 102 5.61 8.15 -2.67
C VAL A 102 5.13 9.47 -3.30
N PHE A 103 3.95 9.47 -3.93
CA PHE A 103 3.36 10.69 -4.47
C PHE A 103 2.78 11.58 -3.37
N LEU A 104 3.28 12.80 -3.25
CA LEU A 104 2.81 13.76 -2.24
C LEU A 104 1.74 14.73 -2.77
N PHE A 105 1.59 14.81 -4.10
CA PHE A 105 0.72 15.77 -4.76
C PHE A 105 -0.23 15.06 -5.73
N SER A 106 -1.51 15.44 -5.71
CA SER A 106 -2.52 14.99 -6.68
C SER A 106 -2.23 15.51 -8.09
N ALA A 107 -1.70 16.73 -8.16
CA ALA A 107 -1.31 17.43 -9.37
C ALA A 107 0.18 17.20 -9.68
N SER A 108 0.58 15.94 -9.75
CA SER A 108 1.90 15.50 -10.21
C SER A 108 1.72 14.61 -11.45
N SER A 109 2.73 14.53 -12.32
CA SER A 109 2.60 13.79 -13.60
C SER A 109 3.04 12.34 -13.53
N GLY A 110 3.69 11.92 -12.44
CA GLY A 110 4.06 10.53 -12.25
C GLY A 110 2.89 9.67 -11.81
N GLY A 111 2.90 8.42 -12.21
CA GLY A 111 1.92 7.43 -11.80
C GLY A 111 2.19 6.05 -12.37
N LEU A 112 1.28 5.12 -12.10
CA LEU A 112 1.38 3.77 -12.67
C LEU A 112 1.39 3.86 -14.20
N PRO A 113 2.45 3.42 -14.89
CA PRO A 113 2.54 3.62 -16.33
C PRO A 113 1.38 2.97 -17.08
N SER A 114 0.90 3.64 -18.13
CA SER A 114 -0.26 3.18 -18.92
C SER A 114 -0.04 1.82 -19.62
N GLU A 115 1.22 1.46 -19.87
CA GLU A 115 1.67 0.20 -20.43
C GLU A 115 1.65 -0.96 -19.42
N GLU A 116 1.55 -0.68 -18.11
CA GLU A 116 1.41 -1.71 -17.10
C GLU A 116 0.01 -2.32 -17.13
N VAL A 117 -0.03 -3.65 -16.99
CA VAL A 117 -1.25 -4.43 -17.02
C VAL A 117 -1.62 -4.78 -15.60
N THR A 118 -2.75 -4.25 -15.14
CA THR A 118 -3.30 -4.56 -13.82
C THR A 118 -4.18 -5.80 -13.85
N PHE A 119 -4.32 -6.48 -12.70
CA PHE A 119 -5.28 -7.59 -12.60
C PHE A 119 -6.70 -7.13 -12.91
N SER A 120 -7.07 -5.89 -12.54
CA SER A 120 -8.39 -5.33 -12.81
C SER A 120 -8.67 -5.22 -14.30
N LYS A 121 -7.67 -4.82 -15.10
CA LYS A 121 -7.78 -4.78 -16.57
C LYS A 121 -8.03 -6.17 -17.16
N LEU A 122 -7.31 -7.19 -16.69
CA LEU A 122 -7.46 -8.57 -17.14
C LEU A 122 -8.81 -9.16 -16.72
N LEU A 123 -9.27 -8.89 -15.50
CA LEU A 123 -10.56 -9.37 -14.99
C LEU A 123 -11.73 -8.70 -15.71
N LYS A 124 -11.65 -7.38 -15.93
CA LYS A 124 -12.64 -6.62 -16.72
C LYS A 124 -12.79 -7.20 -18.13
N GLN A 125 -11.69 -7.57 -18.80
CA GLN A 125 -11.73 -8.25 -20.10
C GLN A 125 -12.45 -9.61 -20.06
N LYS A 126 -12.49 -10.28 -18.89
CA LYS A 126 -13.23 -11.53 -18.66
C LYS A 126 -14.66 -11.32 -18.19
N GLY A 127 -15.17 -10.09 -18.24
CA GLY A 127 -16.55 -9.75 -17.91
C GLY A 127 -16.81 -9.55 -16.42
N TYR A 128 -15.76 -9.33 -15.62
CA TYR A 128 -15.94 -8.93 -14.23
C TYR A 128 -16.38 -7.47 -14.15
N ALA A 129 -17.35 -7.17 -13.29
CA ALA A 129 -17.54 -5.80 -12.82
C ALA A 129 -16.40 -5.45 -11.85
N THR A 130 -15.70 -4.33 -12.06
CA THR A 130 -14.52 -3.99 -11.25
C THR A 130 -14.69 -2.67 -10.50
N ALA A 131 -14.42 -2.65 -9.20
CA ALA A 131 -14.47 -1.43 -8.39
C ALA A 131 -13.25 -1.27 -7.48
N LEU A 132 -12.77 -0.03 -7.38
CA LEU A 132 -11.82 0.41 -6.36
C LEU A 132 -12.53 1.37 -5.41
N ILE A 133 -12.49 1.07 -4.11
CA ILE A 133 -13.08 1.91 -3.07
C ILE A 133 -11.99 2.26 -2.07
N GLY A 134 -11.73 3.56 -1.88
CA GLY A 134 -10.74 4.11 -0.97
C GLY A 134 -9.45 4.58 -1.65
N LYS A 135 -8.27 4.21 -1.13
CA LYS A 135 -6.98 4.80 -1.53
C LYS A 135 -6.44 4.22 -2.84
N TRP A 136 -6.06 5.10 -3.77
CA TRP A 136 -5.35 4.75 -5.01
C TRP A 136 -3.82 4.87 -4.84
N HIS A 137 -3.32 6.11 -4.78
CA HIS A 137 -1.92 6.47 -4.53
C HIS A 137 -0.91 6.07 -5.62
N LEU A 138 -1.36 6.03 -6.88
CA LEU A 138 -0.56 5.67 -8.05
C LEU A 138 -0.65 6.71 -9.19
N GLY A 139 -0.76 8.00 -8.84
CA GLY A 139 -0.86 9.10 -9.79
C GLY A 139 -2.28 9.34 -10.30
N MET A 140 -2.44 10.42 -11.09
CA MET A 140 -3.75 10.85 -11.62
C MET A 140 -3.69 11.21 -13.11
N ASN A 141 -2.95 12.27 -13.41
CA ASN A 141 -2.89 12.90 -14.73
C ASN A 141 -1.45 12.94 -15.24
N CYS A 142 -1.25 13.08 -16.55
CA CYS A 142 0.08 13.12 -17.17
C CYS A 142 0.42 14.52 -17.68
N GLU A 143 -0.33 14.99 -18.67
CA GLU A 143 -0.06 16.21 -19.42
C GLU A 143 -1.10 17.30 -19.15
N SER A 144 -2.34 16.90 -18.88
CA SER A 144 -3.49 17.78 -18.70
C SER A 144 -4.35 17.34 -17.53
N SER A 145 -5.06 18.26 -16.89
CA SER A 145 -5.91 17.96 -15.72
C SER A 145 -7.12 17.06 -16.02
N ASN A 146 -7.36 16.69 -17.27
CA ASN A 146 -8.50 15.88 -17.70
C ASN A 146 -8.12 14.62 -18.51
N ASP A 147 -6.83 14.29 -18.63
CA ASP A 147 -6.42 13.06 -19.33
C ASP A 147 -6.60 11.80 -18.48
N PHE A 148 -6.53 11.92 -17.15
CA PHE A 148 -6.69 10.82 -16.20
C PHE A 148 -5.84 9.59 -16.54
N CYS A 149 -4.64 9.79 -17.12
CA CYS A 149 -3.83 8.70 -17.67
C CYS A 149 -3.44 7.64 -16.63
N HIS A 150 -3.35 8.02 -15.34
CA HIS A 150 -2.98 7.17 -14.21
C HIS A 150 -4.18 6.87 -13.29
N HIS A 151 -5.38 7.35 -13.63
CA HIS A 151 -6.58 7.18 -12.83
C HIS A 151 -7.02 5.69 -12.77
N PRO A 152 -7.65 5.22 -11.68
CA PRO A 152 -8.13 3.84 -11.57
C PRO A 152 -8.95 3.34 -12.78
N LEU A 153 -9.81 4.20 -13.35
CA LEU A 153 -10.63 3.84 -14.51
C LEU A 153 -9.79 3.57 -15.78
N SER A 154 -8.63 4.22 -15.92
CA SER A 154 -7.66 3.97 -16.99
C SER A 154 -6.88 2.65 -16.77
N HIS A 155 -6.90 2.14 -15.54
CA HIS A 155 -6.25 0.89 -15.12
C HIS A 155 -7.25 -0.22 -14.82
N GLY A 156 -8.39 -0.25 -15.52
CA GLY A 156 -9.27 -1.43 -15.57
C GLY A 156 -10.35 -1.49 -14.50
N PHE A 157 -10.52 -0.45 -13.68
CA PHE A 157 -11.69 -0.32 -12.81
C PHE A 157 -12.89 0.27 -13.57
N ASP A 158 -14.10 -0.24 -13.36
CA ASP A 158 -15.35 0.33 -13.89
C ASP A 158 -15.89 1.43 -12.99
N TYR A 159 -15.58 1.35 -11.69
CA TYR A 159 -16.06 2.28 -10.68
C TYR A 159 -14.96 2.66 -9.70
N PHE A 160 -14.88 3.94 -9.36
CA PHE A 160 -13.99 4.44 -8.32
C PHE A 160 -14.74 5.32 -7.33
N TYR A 161 -14.54 5.08 -6.03
CA TYR A 161 -14.97 5.99 -4.97
C TYR A 161 -13.87 6.09 -3.93
N GLY A 162 -13.18 7.23 -3.82
CA GLY A 162 -12.04 7.29 -2.92
C GLY A 162 -11.07 8.44 -3.14
N LEU A 163 -9.85 8.27 -2.64
CA LEU A 163 -8.80 9.28 -2.68
C LEU A 163 -7.78 8.94 -3.77
N PRO A 164 -7.40 9.91 -4.62
CA PRO A 164 -6.36 9.71 -5.62
C PRO A 164 -4.96 9.58 -5.01
N VAL A 165 -4.70 10.28 -3.91
CA VAL A 165 -3.45 10.26 -3.14
C VAL A 165 -3.70 9.58 -1.78
N THR A 166 -2.77 9.66 -0.84
CA THR A 166 -2.93 9.13 0.51
C THR A 166 -3.57 10.14 1.46
N ASN A 167 -4.11 9.62 2.57
CA ASN A 167 -4.44 10.43 3.75
C ASN A 167 -3.12 10.93 4.36
N PHE A 168 -2.97 12.23 4.58
CA PHE A 168 -1.80 12.84 5.24
C PHE A 168 -2.21 13.48 6.57
N ARG A 169 -1.25 13.73 7.47
CA ARG A 169 -1.48 14.61 8.64
C ARG A 169 -2.06 15.96 8.21
N ASP A 170 -1.51 16.54 7.15
CA ASP A 170 -1.90 17.84 6.59
C ASP A 170 -3.35 17.87 6.02
N CYS A 171 -3.96 16.70 5.79
CA CYS A 171 -5.36 16.63 5.37
C CYS A 171 -6.34 16.96 6.50
N LYS A 172 -5.91 16.80 7.77
CA LYS A 172 -6.73 17.03 8.96
C LYS A 172 -6.13 18.15 9.83
N PRO A 173 -6.85 19.28 10.01
CA PRO A 173 -6.37 20.35 10.87
C PRO A 173 -6.04 19.85 12.29
N GLY A 174 -4.92 20.34 12.84
CA GLY A 174 -4.48 20.02 14.19
C GLY A 174 -3.74 18.68 14.34
N GLN A 175 -3.48 17.93 13.27
CA GLN A 175 -2.76 16.66 13.31
C GLN A 175 -1.26 16.79 13.00
N GLY A 176 -0.72 18.00 12.86
CA GLY A 176 0.67 18.23 12.47
C GLY A 176 0.87 18.17 10.95
N SER A 177 2.12 18.00 10.52
CA SER A 177 2.49 18.02 9.11
C SER A 177 3.55 16.98 8.77
N VAL A 178 3.38 16.27 7.65
CA VAL A 178 4.40 15.35 7.12
C VAL A 178 5.55 16.09 6.42
N PHE A 179 5.34 17.33 5.99
CA PHE A 179 6.33 18.11 5.25
C PHE A 179 7.33 18.84 6.14
N LEU A 180 6.90 19.22 7.35
CA LEU A 180 7.64 20.14 8.20
C LEU A 180 9.08 19.67 8.48
N LYS A 181 9.27 18.40 8.83
CA LYS A 181 10.61 17.81 9.04
C LYS A 181 11.47 17.83 7.78
N GLY A 182 10.86 17.58 6.61
CA GLY A 182 11.54 17.57 5.32
C GLY A 182 12.05 18.94 4.89
N ILE A 183 11.30 20.01 5.17
CA ILE A 183 11.66 21.39 4.80
C ILE A 183 12.41 22.15 5.89
N GLN A 184 12.56 21.57 7.08
CA GLN A 184 13.09 22.26 8.25
C GLN A 184 14.52 22.75 8.02
N LYS A 185 15.41 21.86 7.53
CA LYS A 185 16.82 22.17 7.30
C LYS A 185 17.05 23.05 6.08
N ASP A 186 16.28 22.82 5.02
CA ASP A 186 16.55 23.43 3.72
C ASP A 186 15.82 24.77 3.52
N LEU A 187 14.78 25.05 4.31
CA LEU A 187 13.99 26.28 4.17
C LEU A 187 13.74 27.00 5.50
N VAL A 188 13.21 26.31 6.52
CA VAL A 188 12.81 26.97 7.78
C VAL A 188 14.02 27.55 8.54
N ILE A 189 15.07 26.75 8.75
CA ILE A 189 16.29 27.19 9.44
C ILE A 189 17.00 28.33 8.67
N PRO A 190 17.24 28.24 7.35
CA PRO A 190 17.78 29.36 6.58
C PRO A 190 16.97 30.65 6.70
N VAL A 191 15.63 30.57 6.67
CA VAL A 191 14.75 31.75 6.86
C VAL A 191 14.91 32.33 8.27
N GLN A 192 15.03 31.49 9.30
CA GLN A 192 15.30 31.95 10.67
C GLN A 192 16.68 32.62 10.79
N ILE A 193 17.72 32.02 10.21
CA ILE A 193 19.07 32.60 10.19
C ILE A 193 19.06 33.95 9.45
N ALA A 194 18.40 34.04 8.31
CA ALA A 194 18.23 35.28 7.56
C ALA A 194 17.51 36.34 8.39
N GLY A 195 16.46 35.96 9.13
CA GLY A 195 15.73 36.85 10.04
C GLY A 195 16.60 37.36 11.19
N ILE A 196 17.35 36.48 11.84
CA ILE A 196 18.31 36.85 12.90
C ILE A 196 19.37 37.79 12.33
N ALA A 197 19.96 37.47 11.18
CA ALA A 197 20.94 38.30 10.51
C ALA A 197 20.39 39.70 10.17
N LEU A 198 19.16 39.79 9.66
CA LEU A 198 18.48 41.05 9.37
C LEU A 198 18.35 41.92 10.64
N VAL A 199 17.85 41.33 11.73
CA VAL A 199 17.67 42.03 13.02
C VAL A 199 19.02 42.47 13.59
N SER A 200 20.02 41.58 13.59
CA SER A 200 21.37 41.91 14.07
C SER A 200 22.01 43.04 13.26
N LEU A 201 21.94 43.01 11.93
CA LEU A 201 22.48 44.06 11.07
C LEU A 201 21.77 45.40 11.30
N ALA A 202 20.44 45.40 11.48
CA ALA A 202 19.68 46.60 11.80
C ALA A 202 20.10 47.21 13.16
N ILE A 203 20.33 46.38 14.18
CA ILE A 203 20.79 46.83 15.50
C ILE A 203 22.21 47.41 15.42
N VAL A 204 23.14 46.71 14.76
CA VAL A 204 24.54 47.17 14.62
C VAL A 204 24.61 48.48 13.83
N GLN A 205 23.76 48.65 12.81
CA GLN A 205 23.61 49.91 12.09
C GLN A 205 23.01 51.01 12.97
N TYR A 206 21.99 50.71 13.78
CA TYR A 206 21.36 51.68 14.69
C TYR A 206 22.33 52.18 15.78
N ILE A 207 23.16 51.31 16.34
CA ILE A 207 24.17 51.64 17.35
C ILE A 207 25.41 52.31 16.71
N GLY A 208 25.50 52.35 15.38
CA GLY A 208 26.59 53.02 14.66
C GLY A 208 27.91 52.22 14.59
N LEU A 209 27.86 50.92 14.91
CA LEU A 209 29.03 50.03 14.90
C LEU A 209 29.43 49.58 13.49
N LEU A 210 28.49 49.52 12.54
CA LEU A 210 28.73 49.16 11.14
C LEU A 210 27.76 49.89 10.23
N LYS A 211 28.26 50.46 9.13
CA LYS A 211 27.40 51.02 8.08
C LYS A 211 26.94 49.91 7.13
N VAL A 212 25.69 49.51 7.25
CA VAL A 212 25.06 48.53 6.35
C VAL A 212 24.29 49.29 5.26
N PRO A 213 24.45 48.95 3.96
CA PRO A 213 23.66 49.58 2.92
C PRO A 213 22.19 49.14 3.04
N PHE A 214 21.26 50.11 2.99
CA PHE A 214 19.81 49.84 3.07
C PHE A 214 19.32 48.81 2.04
N GLN A 215 19.99 48.73 0.88
CA GLN A 215 19.71 47.73 -0.15
C GLN A 215 19.91 46.30 0.36
N ALA A 216 20.95 46.04 1.14
CA ALA A 216 21.21 44.71 1.70
C ALA A 216 20.10 44.29 2.68
N LEU A 217 19.68 45.20 3.57
CA LEU A 217 18.54 44.96 4.47
C LEU A 217 17.24 44.72 3.68
N GLY A 218 17.04 45.47 2.59
CA GLY A 218 15.91 45.27 1.68
C GLY A 218 15.91 43.89 1.02
N TYR A 219 17.06 43.39 0.56
CA TYR A 219 17.16 42.04 -0.02
C TYR A 219 16.87 40.93 1.00
N PHE A 220 17.42 41.03 2.22
CA PHE A 220 17.12 40.06 3.28
C PHE A 220 15.63 40.03 3.61
N LEU A 221 15.01 41.21 3.78
CA LEU A 221 13.58 41.32 4.03
C LEU A 221 12.77 40.70 2.90
N LEU A 222 13.10 40.99 1.64
CA LEU A 222 12.41 40.45 0.47
C LEU A 222 12.47 38.92 0.42
N ILE A 223 13.65 38.32 0.62
CA ILE A 223 13.82 36.86 0.60
C ILE A 223 13.00 36.19 1.70
N ILE A 224 13.03 36.76 2.92
CA ILE A 224 12.26 36.25 4.06
C ILE A 224 10.76 36.35 3.75
N THR A 225 10.28 37.51 3.27
CA THR A 225 8.87 37.70 2.94
C THR A 225 8.41 36.74 1.85
N ILE A 226 9.16 36.59 0.76
CA ILE A 226 8.82 35.63 -0.31
C ILE A 226 8.76 34.20 0.24
N SER A 227 9.77 33.79 1.02
CA SER A 227 9.83 32.44 1.58
C SER A 227 8.66 32.16 2.54
N LEU A 228 8.31 33.12 3.39
CA LEU A 228 7.16 33.02 4.30
C LEU A 228 5.84 32.98 3.53
N VAL A 229 5.67 33.79 2.49
CA VAL A 229 4.48 33.77 1.64
C VAL A 229 4.32 32.41 0.96
N ILE A 230 5.40 31.84 0.41
CA ILE A 230 5.37 30.51 -0.20
C ILE A 230 4.99 29.44 0.83
N LEU A 231 5.59 29.47 2.03
CA LEU A 231 5.28 28.51 3.10
C LEU A 231 3.81 28.61 3.55
N ILE A 232 3.32 29.83 3.79
CA ILE A 232 1.94 30.06 4.20
C ILE A 232 0.98 29.59 3.10
N PHE A 233 1.25 29.96 1.84
CA PHE A 233 0.46 29.54 0.69
C PHE A 233 0.42 28.00 0.59
N PHE A 234 1.57 27.34 0.69
CA PHE A 234 1.67 25.89 0.65
C PHE A 234 0.79 25.24 1.71
N PHE A 235 1.00 25.55 3.00
CA PHE A 235 0.26 24.89 4.08
C PHE A 235 -1.22 25.26 4.11
N TYR A 236 -1.58 26.47 3.68
CA TYR A 236 -2.98 26.89 3.58
C TYR A 236 -3.72 26.14 2.47
N HIS A 237 -3.11 25.97 1.31
CA HIS A 237 -3.76 25.34 0.15
C HIS A 237 -3.56 23.83 0.05
N PHE A 238 -2.52 23.26 0.67
CA PHE A 238 -2.18 21.83 0.52
C PHE A 238 -3.39 20.91 0.75
N ARG A 239 -4.12 21.14 1.86
CA ARG A 239 -5.31 20.37 2.22
C ARG A 239 -6.37 20.42 1.12
N HIS A 240 -6.69 21.61 0.64
CA HIS A 240 -7.72 21.79 -0.39
C HIS A 240 -7.30 21.17 -1.73
N LEU A 241 -6.03 21.27 -2.08
CA LEU A 241 -5.53 20.83 -3.39
C LEU A 241 -5.21 19.33 -3.47
N ASN A 242 -4.97 18.65 -2.35
CA ASN A 242 -4.50 17.26 -2.35
C ASN A 242 -5.40 16.28 -1.58
N CYS A 243 -6.22 16.78 -0.66
CA CYS A 243 -7.06 15.95 0.19
C CYS A 243 -8.51 16.11 -0.24
N PHE A 244 -8.95 15.28 -1.18
CA PHE A 244 -10.32 15.31 -1.68
C PHE A 244 -10.81 13.92 -2.08
N LEU A 245 -12.13 13.76 -2.04
CA LEU A 245 -12.82 12.52 -2.37
C LEU A 245 -13.34 12.61 -3.81
N MET A 246 -13.16 11.55 -4.56
CA MET A 246 -13.63 11.41 -5.94
C MET A 246 -14.66 10.29 -6.06
N ARG A 247 -15.59 10.48 -7.00
CA ARG A 247 -16.39 9.41 -7.61
C ARG A 247 -16.08 9.44 -9.10
N ASP A 248 -15.50 8.36 -9.59
CA ASP A 248 -14.97 8.26 -10.96
C ASP A 248 -14.07 9.48 -11.26
N HIS A 249 -14.27 10.20 -12.37
CA HIS A 249 -13.48 11.37 -12.73
C HIS A 249 -13.92 12.68 -12.03
N GLN A 250 -14.91 12.64 -11.15
CA GLN A 250 -15.46 13.83 -10.51
C GLN A 250 -15.03 13.93 -9.04
N ILE A 251 -14.60 15.14 -8.64
CA ILE A 251 -14.42 15.47 -7.24
C ILE A 251 -15.79 15.68 -6.60
N ILE A 252 -16.10 14.87 -5.59
CA ILE A 252 -17.38 14.94 -4.86
C ILE A 252 -17.27 15.69 -3.52
N GLN A 253 -16.07 15.77 -2.93
CA GLN A 253 -15.85 16.49 -1.67
C GLN A 253 -14.42 17.03 -1.60
N GLN A 254 -14.28 18.36 -1.51
CA GLN A 254 -13.00 19.08 -1.45
C GLN A 254 -13.13 20.28 -0.50
N PRO A 255 -12.37 20.35 0.62
CA PRO A 255 -11.44 19.32 1.10
C PRO A 255 -12.19 18.10 1.66
N LEU A 256 -11.45 17.01 1.86
CA LEU A 256 -11.94 15.77 2.46
C LEU A 256 -12.59 16.02 3.83
N SER A 257 -13.79 15.45 4.02
CA SER A 257 -14.42 15.32 5.33
C SER A 257 -14.23 13.91 5.88
N TYR A 258 -13.82 13.83 7.15
CA TYR A 258 -13.68 12.56 7.88
C TYR A 258 -14.99 12.10 8.52
N GLU A 259 -16.07 12.88 8.40
CA GLU A 259 -17.36 12.51 8.95
C GLU A 259 -17.85 11.20 8.32
N ASN A 260 -17.96 10.17 9.17
CA ASN A 260 -18.41 8.83 8.79
C ASN A 260 -17.71 8.28 7.54
N LEU A 261 -16.44 8.65 7.31
CA LEU A 261 -15.76 8.32 6.06
C LEU A 261 -15.64 6.81 5.84
N THR A 262 -15.26 6.05 6.88
CA THR A 262 -15.19 4.58 6.80
C THR A 262 -16.57 3.98 6.56
N LEU A 263 -17.62 4.44 7.26
CA LEU A 263 -19.00 4.04 6.98
C LEU A 263 -19.41 4.31 5.52
N ARG A 264 -19.01 5.45 4.92
CA ARG A 264 -19.30 5.76 3.52
C ARG A 264 -18.59 4.79 2.56
N LEU A 265 -17.30 4.51 2.79
CA LEU A 265 -16.55 3.50 2.04
C LEU A 265 -17.21 2.12 2.14
N THR A 266 -17.62 1.70 3.36
CA THR A 266 -18.33 0.44 3.59
C THR A 266 -19.66 0.40 2.83
N LYS A 267 -20.45 1.47 2.87
CA LYS A 267 -21.74 1.55 2.15
C LYS A 267 -21.56 1.43 0.64
N GLU A 268 -20.57 2.11 0.07
CA GLU A 268 -20.24 2.03 -1.36
C GLU A 268 -19.85 0.59 -1.75
N ALA A 269 -19.05 -0.08 -0.92
CA ALA A 269 -18.66 -1.48 -1.13
C ALA A 269 -19.86 -2.44 -1.06
N MET A 270 -20.72 -2.29 -0.05
CA MET A 270 -21.94 -3.08 0.10
C MET A 270 -22.91 -2.85 -1.08
N HIS A 271 -23.04 -1.61 -1.55
CA HIS A 271 -23.87 -1.28 -2.70
C HIS A 271 -23.31 -1.91 -3.99
N PHE A 272 -22.00 -1.84 -4.19
CA PHE A 272 -21.32 -2.49 -5.32
C PHE A 272 -21.55 -4.01 -5.32
N ILE A 273 -21.44 -4.69 -4.17
CA ILE A 273 -21.73 -6.13 -4.06
C ILE A 273 -23.20 -6.39 -4.37
N GLY A 274 -24.11 -5.62 -3.78
CA GLY A 274 -25.56 -5.80 -3.93
C GLY A 274 -26.07 -5.62 -5.36
N ARG A 275 -25.46 -4.73 -6.16
CA ARG A 275 -25.83 -4.53 -7.58
C ARG A 275 -25.22 -5.56 -8.53
N ASN A 276 -24.27 -6.37 -8.07
CA ASN A 276 -23.54 -7.36 -8.86
C ASN A 276 -23.75 -8.80 -8.35
N THR A 277 -24.88 -9.11 -7.71
CA THR A 277 -25.12 -10.46 -7.14
C THR A 277 -25.08 -11.59 -8.18
N ASP A 278 -25.46 -11.26 -9.42
CA ASP A 278 -25.56 -12.18 -10.56
C ASP A 278 -24.40 -12.05 -11.57
N THR A 279 -23.46 -11.12 -11.34
CA THR A 279 -22.31 -10.87 -12.21
C THR A 279 -21.02 -11.10 -11.41
N PRO A 280 -20.02 -11.85 -11.91
CA PRO A 280 -18.75 -11.97 -11.20
C PRO A 280 -18.13 -10.57 -11.01
N PHE A 281 -17.67 -10.28 -9.81
CA PHE A 281 -17.12 -8.96 -9.50
C PHE A 281 -15.75 -9.02 -8.84
N LEU A 282 -14.97 -7.97 -9.05
CA LEU A 282 -13.74 -7.65 -8.36
C LEU A 282 -13.97 -6.37 -7.55
N LEU A 283 -13.90 -6.47 -6.23
CA LEU A 283 -13.90 -5.34 -5.32
C LEU A 283 -12.52 -5.20 -4.69
N VAL A 284 -11.87 -4.07 -4.90
CA VAL A 284 -10.69 -3.66 -4.12
C VAL A 284 -11.14 -2.60 -3.13
N LEU A 285 -11.27 -2.99 -1.86
CA LEU A 285 -11.55 -2.06 -0.77
C LEU A 285 -10.22 -1.71 -0.09
N SER A 286 -9.64 -0.60 -0.53
CA SER A 286 -8.38 -0.10 -0.01
C SER A 286 -8.62 0.98 1.03
N TYR A 287 -8.62 0.61 2.30
CA TYR A 287 -8.93 1.52 3.38
C TYR A 287 -7.95 2.69 3.45
N LEU A 288 -8.43 3.83 3.96
CA LEU A 288 -7.57 4.90 4.45
C LEU A 288 -7.05 4.58 5.86
N HIS A 289 -7.78 3.73 6.58
CA HIS A 289 -7.29 3.17 7.82
C HIS A 289 -6.14 2.20 7.55
N VAL A 290 -5.08 2.24 8.34
CA VAL A 290 -4.87 3.00 9.60
C VAL A 290 -3.82 4.10 9.47
N HIS A 291 -3.58 4.59 8.24
CA HIS A 291 -2.63 5.67 7.96
C HIS A 291 -3.06 7.01 8.56
N THR A 292 -2.10 7.81 9.01
CA THR A 292 -2.35 9.14 9.57
C THR A 292 -2.73 10.16 8.49
N ALA A 293 -3.60 11.15 8.72
CA ALA A 293 -4.27 11.51 9.96
C ALA A 293 -5.34 10.52 10.42
N LEU A 294 -5.22 10.06 11.67
CA LEU A 294 -6.18 9.14 12.26
C LEU A 294 -7.56 9.78 12.42
N TYR A 295 -8.58 8.95 12.27
CA TYR A 295 -9.97 9.31 12.50
C TYR A 295 -10.73 8.07 12.95
N ALA A 296 -11.85 8.30 13.64
CA ALA A 296 -12.81 7.26 13.96
C ALA A 296 -14.19 7.91 14.07
N SER A 297 -15.25 7.19 13.68
CA SER A 297 -16.63 7.61 13.92
C SER A 297 -16.96 7.62 15.40
N GLU A 298 -18.06 8.29 15.77
CA GLU A 298 -18.50 8.42 17.17
C GLU A 298 -18.69 7.06 17.85
N LYS A 299 -19.06 6.03 17.10
CA LYS A 299 -19.23 4.67 17.62
C LYS A 299 -17.91 4.05 18.11
N PHE A 300 -16.75 4.45 17.59
CA PHE A 300 -15.47 3.84 17.95
C PHE A 300 -14.57 4.78 18.74
N ARG A 301 -14.73 6.10 18.57
CA ARG A 301 -13.87 7.10 19.21
C ARG A 301 -13.82 6.95 20.74
N GLY A 302 -12.59 6.88 21.27
CA GLY A 302 -12.28 6.80 22.70
C GLY A 302 -12.58 5.45 23.34
N LYS A 303 -12.71 4.36 22.57
CA LYS A 303 -13.09 3.03 23.10
C LYS A 303 -11.91 2.07 23.17
N SER A 304 -10.95 2.22 22.27
CA SER A 304 -9.79 1.35 22.25
C SER A 304 -8.77 1.71 23.32
N LYS A 305 -8.01 0.70 23.76
CA LYS A 305 -6.88 0.89 24.68
C LYS A 305 -5.67 1.54 24.00
N HIS A 306 -5.65 1.58 22.67
CA HIS A 306 -4.55 2.09 21.85
C HIS A 306 -4.86 3.47 21.27
N GLY A 307 -5.66 4.26 22.00
CA GLY A 307 -6.10 5.58 21.59
C GLY A 307 -6.79 5.58 20.22
N LEU A 308 -6.61 6.67 19.48
CA LEU A 308 -7.28 6.86 18.20
C LEU A 308 -6.79 5.88 17.11
N TYR A 309 -5.58 5.34 17.23
CA TYR A 309 -5.08 4.29 16.34
C TYR A 309 -5.93 3.02 16.50
N GLY A 310 -6.09 2.57 17.74
CA GLY A 310 -6.92 1.41 18.03
C GLY A 310 -8.39 1.63 17.66
N ASP A 311 -8.93 2.82 17.88
CA ASP A 311 -10.30 3.15 17.45
C ASP A 311 -10.46 2.99 15.91
N ALA A 312 -9.45 3.40 15.13
CA ALA A 312 -9.42 3.26 13.69
C ALA A 312 -9.28 1.79 13.24
N VAL A 313 -8.44 1.00 13.91
CA VAL A 313 -8.32 -0.45 13.67
C VAL A 313 -9.66 -1.15 13.94
N GLU A 314 -10.30 -0.85 15.07
CA GLU A 314 -11.58 -1.45 15.48
C GLU A 314 -12.73 -1.02 14.54
N GLU A 315 -12.73 0.21 14.01
CA GLU A 315 -13.68 0.65 12.99
C GLU A 315 -13.45 -0.04 11.63
N MET A 316 -12.19 -0.21 11.22
CA MET A 316 -11.85 -0.97 10.01
C MET A 316 -12.30 -2.42 10.13
N ASP A 317 -12.05 -3.08 11.27
CA ASP A 317 -12.54 -4.44 11.54
C ASP A 317 -14.07 -4.53 11.42
N TRP A 318 -14.80 -3.56 11.98
CA TRP A 318 -16.25 -3.50 11.83
C TRP A 318 -16.67 -3.41 10.35
N SER A 319 -15.96 -2.62 9.53
CA SER A 319 -16.23 -2.54 8.09
C SER A 319 -16.02 -3.90 7.42
N VAL A 320 -14.94 -4.62 7.75
CA VAL A 320 -14.72 -6.00 7.26
C VAL A 320 -15.90 -6.91 7.61
N GLY A 321 -16.40 -6.81 8.85
CA GLY A 321 -17.60 -7.53 9.28
C GLY A 321 -18.82 -7.23 8.40
N GLN A 322 -19.08 -5.96 8.10
CA GLN A 322 -20.21 -5.57 7.22
C GLN A 322 -20.09 -6.15 5.82
N ILE A 323 -18.88 -6.25 5.25
CA ILE A 323 -18.68 -6.87 3.94
C ILE A 323 -19.01 -8.37 3.99
N LEU A 324 -18.54 -9.07 5.01
CA LEU A 324 -18.82 -10.49 5.21
C LEU A 324 -20.32 -10.76 5.42
N ASP A 325 -21.00 -9.92 6.20
CA ASP A 325 -22.44 -10.04 6.46
C ASP A 325 -23.26 -9.83 5.16
N VAL A 326 -22.81 -8.95 4.27
CA VAL A 326 -23.45 -8.75 2.96
C VAL A 326 -23.23 -9.95 2.03
N LEU A 327 -22.06 -10.59 2.06
CA LEU A 327 -21.85 -11.84 1.32
C LEU A 327 -22.77 -12.95 1.81
N GLU A 328 -22.97 -13.07 3.13
CA GLU A 328 -23.91 -14.04 3.71
C GLU A 328 -25.35 -13.73 3.31
N LYS A 329 -25.78 -12.48 3.48
CA LYS A 329 -27.13 -12.01 3.11
C LYS A 329 -27.51 -12.33 1.66
N HIS A 330 -26.55 -12.24 0.74
CA HIS A 330 -26.77 -12.51 -0.68
C HIS A 330 -26.36 -13.93 -1.12
N ASN A 331 -26.07 -14.84 -0.18
CA ASN A 331 -25.62 -16.22 -0.44
C ASN A 331 -24.41 -16.30 -1.38
N LEU A 332 -23.46 -15.37 -1.24
CA LEU A 332 -22.26 -15.26 -2.08
C LEU A 332 -21.04 -15.96 -1.45
N ASN A 333 -21.11 -16.39 -0.18
CA ASN A 333 -19.97 -16.94 0.57
C ASN A 333 -19.20 -18.05 -0.17
N GLY A 334 -19.89 -19.10 -0.63
CA GLY A 334 -19.23 -20.23 -1.31
C GLY A 334 -18.65 -19.92 -2.69
N LYS A 335 -18.96 -18.75 -3.26
CA LYS A 335 -18.48 -18.31 -4.59
C LYS A 335 -17.61 -17.05 -4.53
N THR A 336 -17.11 -16.68 -3.35
CA THR A 336 -16.33 -15.45 -3.18
C THR A 336 -15.01 -15.74 -2.47
N LEU A 337 -13.90 -15.41 -3.11
CA LEU A 337 -12.60 -15.29 -2.47
C LEU A 337 -12.51 -13.95 -1.77
N VAL A 338 -12.22 -13.97 -0.47
CA VAL A 338 -11.89 -12.76 0.32
C VAL A 338 -10.43 -12.83 0.74
N TYR A 339 -9.66 -11.82 0.38
CA TYR A 339 -8.26 -11.64 0.77
C TYR A 339 -8.12 -10.39 1.63
N PHE A 340 -7.38 -10.47 2.73
CA PHE A 340 -7.07 -9.34 3.60
C PHE A 340 -5.56 -9.20 3.79
N THR A 341 -5.05 -7.96 3.62
CA THR A 341 -3.65 -7.62 3.85
C THR A 341 -3.45 -6.17 4.27
N SER A 342 -2.18 -5.77 4.46
CA SER A 342 -1.71 -4.40 4.50
C SER A 342 -0.78 -4.13 3.32
N ASP A 343 -0.72 -2.88 2.83
CA ASP A 343 0.23 -2.51 1.79
C ASP A 343 1.69 -2.61 2.27
N GLN A 344 1.96 -2.29 3.53
CA GLN A 344 3.25 -2.52 4.20
C GLN A 344 3.05 -2.61 5.71
N GLY A 345 4.14 -2.84 6.45
CA GLY A 345 4.12 -2.87 7.91
C GLY A 345 3.86 -1.50 8.56
N ALA A 346 3.67 -1.50 9.89
CA ALA A 346 3.31 -0.31 10.63
C ALA A 346 4.40 0.76 10.69
N HIS A 347 3.98 2.02 10.80
CA HIS A 347 4.85 3.19 10.90
C HIS A 347 5.35 3.39 12.35
N VAL A 348 6.52 2.85 12.69
CA VAL A 348 7.07 2.87 14.06
C VAL A 348 7.49 4.26 14.55
N GLU A 349 7.84 5.16 13.64
CA GLU A 349 8.24 6.55 13.92
C GLU A 349 7.05 7.50 14.12
N GLU A 350 5.83 7.01 13.95
CA GLU A 350 4.62 7.82 13.92
C GLU A 350 4.12 8.15 15.33
N ILE A 351 4.76 9.16 15.92
CA ILE A 351 4.46 9.67 17.25
C ILE A 351 4.11 11.16 17.14
N SER A 352 3.00 11.56 17.76
CA SER A 352 2.58 12.96 17.81
C SER A 352 3.52 13.82 18.68
N SER A 353 3.42 15.14 18.56
CA SER A 353 4.17 16.07 19.40
C SER A 353 3.83 15.98 20.89
N SER A 354 2.65 15.45 21.25
CA SER A 354 2.25 15.18 22.63
C SER A 354 2.72 13.81 23.15
N GLY A 355 3.43 13.03 22.33
CA GLY A 355 3.93 11.70 22.69
C GLY A 355 2.94 10.56 22.46
N GLU A 356 1.75 10.82 21.93
CA GLU A 356 0.82 9.75 21.56
C GLU A 356 1.36 8.97 20.36
N VAL A 357 1.38 7.64 20.48
CA VAL A 357 1.73 6.72 19.40
C VAL A 357 0.55 6.61 18.44
N HIS A 358 0.77 7.01 17.19
CA HIS A 358 -0.23 7.03 16.12
C HIS A 358 0.05 5.96 15.05
N GLY A 359 1.20 5.27 15.12
CA GLY A 359 1.51 4.09 14.32
C GLY A 359 1.08 2.77 14.97
N GLY A 360 1.14 1.70 14.18
CA GLY A 360 0.80 0.35 14.61
C GLY A 360 1.95 -0.46 15.21
N TYR A 361 1.65 -1.74 15.46
CA TYR A 361 2.57 -2.68 16.08
C TYR A 361 2.92 -3.85 15.15
N ASN A 362 4.22 -4.07 14.96
CA ASN A 362 4.74 -5.15 14.12
C ASN A 362 5.06 -6.43 14.89
N GLY A 363 4.55 -6.63 16.10
CA GLY A 363 4.80 -7.87 16.84
C GLY A 363 6.25 -7.99 17.30
N ILE A 364 6.82 -9.19 17.13
CA ILE A 364 8.23 -9.49 17.44
C ILE A 364 9.19 -8.95 16.38
N TYR A 365 8.68 -8.51 15.23
CA TYR A 365 9.51 -8.22 14.07
C TYR A 365 10.16 -6.83 14.18
N LYS A 366 11.43 -6.77 13.78
CA LYS A 366 12.24 -5.54 13.80
C LYS A 366 11.81 -4.56 12.73
N GLY A 367 11.95 -3.27 13.03
CA GLY A 367 11.63 -2.17 12.10
C GLY A 367 10.15 -1.99 11.82
N GLY A 368 9.87 -1.27 10.73
CA GLY A 368 8.54 -0.89 10.31
C GLY A 368 8.54 -0.30 8.90
N LYS A 369 7.45 0.38 8.54
CA LYS A 369 7.32 1.18 7.31
C LYS A 369 8.64 1.90 7.00
N SER A 370 9.00 1.96 5.73
CA SER A 370 10.26 2.48 5.19
C SER A 370 11.53 1.61 5.36
N THR A 371 11.43 0.42 5.96
CA THR A 371 12.58 -0.50 6.14
C THR A 371 12.30 -1.89 5.58
N ASN A 372 13.32 -2.62 5.12
CA ASN A 372 13.16 -4.05 4.77
C ASN A 372 13.52 -4.99 5.92
N TRP A 373 13.57 -4.51 7.16
CA TRP A 373 13.43 -5.40 8.31
C TRP A 373 12.03 -6.05 8.27
N GLU A 374 11.86 -7.22 8.87
CA GLU A 374 10.62 -7.99 8.79
C GLU A 374 9.39 -7.16 9.17
N GLY A 375 9.49 -6.26 10.15
CA GLY A 375 8.38 -5.40 10.56
C GLY A 375 7.94 -4.38 9.51
N GLY A 376 8.74 -4.10 8.48
CA GLY A 376 8.36 -3.21 7.38
C GLY A 376 7.75 -3.89 6.16
N ILE A 377 8.05 -5.17 5.96
CA ILE A 377 7.64 -5.93 4.77
C ILE A 377 6.74 -7.12 5.09
N ARG A 378 6.82 -7.70 6.29
CA ARG A 378 5.93 -8.79 6.71
C ARG A 378 4.60 -8.19 7.18
N VAL A 379 3.53 -8.61 6.52
CA VAL A 379 2.18 -8.05 6.67
C VAL A 379 1.18 -9.16 6.96
N PRO A 380 -0.01 -8.84 7.51
CA PRO A 380 -1.11 -9.79 7.53
C PRO A 380 -1.42 -10.32 6.13
N GLY A 381 -1.74 -11.61 6.03
CA GLY A 381 -2.22 -12.24 4.81
C GLY A 381 -3.25 -13.29 5.16
N LEU A 382 -4.54 -12.97 4.98
CA LEU A 382 -5.65 -13.86 5.29
C LEU A 382 -6.45 -14.14 4.03
N LEU A 383 -6.77 -15.41 3.77
CA LEU A 383 -7.56 -15.83 2.61
C LEU A 383 -8.72 -16.70 3.03
N ARG A 384 -9.94 -16.27 2.75
CA ARG A 384 -11.17 -17.00 3.07
C ARG A 384 -11.90 -17.33 1.78
N TRP A 385 -12.15 -18.63 1.56
CA TRP A 385 -13.02 -19.11 0.49
C TRP A 385 -13.69 -20.44 0.89
N PRO A 386 -14.89 -20.37 1.51
CA PRO A 386 -15.57 -21.54 2.04
C PRO A 386 -15.79 -22.63 0.98
N GLY A 387 -15.38 -23.85 1.30
CA GLY A 387 -15.48 -25.01 0.42
C GLY A 387 -14.35 -25.16 -0.61
N VAL A 388 -13.42 -24.21 -0.68
CA VAL A 388 -12.24 -24.26 -1.57
C VAL A 388 -10.94 -24.33 -0.78
N VAL A 389 -10.79 -23.48 0.25
CA VAL A 389 -9.62 -23.51 1.15
C VAL A 389 -9.97 -24.14 2.49
N GLN A 390 -8.98 -24.75 3.15
CA GLN A 390 -9.17 -25.34 4.47
C GLN A 390 -9.28 -24.24 5.53
N ALA A 391 -10.41 -24.20 6.23
CA ALA A 391 -10.65 -23.28 7.34
C ALA A 391 -9.69 -23.55 8.52
N GLY A 392 -9.17 -22.48 9.11
CA GLY A 392 -8.23 -22.51 10.24
C GLY A 392 -6.82 -22.99 9.87
N ALA A 393 -6.49 -23.09 8.58
CA ALA A 393 -5.16 -23.50 8.16
C ALA A 393 -4.13 -22.36 8.32
N SER A 394 -2.87 -22.73 8.53
CA SER A 394 -1.73 -21.80 8.59
C SER A 394 -0.69 -22.23 7.57
N ILE A 395 -0.13 -21.27 6.84
CA ILE A 395 0.92 -21.49 5.83
C ILE A 395 2.11 -20.62 6.18
N ASP A 396 3.25 -21.29 6.39
CA ASP A 396 4.50 -20.68 6.82
C ASP A 396 5.48 -20.41 5.68
N GLU A 397 5.12 -20.83 4.46
CA GLU A 397 5.88 -20.57 3.25
C GLU A 397 5.96 -19.06 2.93
N PRO A 398 7.10 -18.56 2.44
CA PRO A 398 7.22 -17.20 1.94
C PRO A 398 6.21 -16.95 0.80
N THR A 399 5.37 -15.95 0.98
CA THR A 399 4.41 -15.49 -0.04
C THR A 399 4.51 -13.97 -0.18
N SER A 400 3.98 -13.41 -1.25
CA SER A 400 4.04 -11.98 -1.53
C SER A 400 2.69 -11.37 -1.84
N ASN A 401 2.52 -10.08 -1.55
CA ASN A 401 1.39 -9.28 -2.04
C ASN A 401 1.28 -9.31 -3.58
N MET A 402 2.38 -9.59 -4.30
CA MET A 402 2.37 -9.74 -5.76
C MET A 402 1.62 -11.00 -6.23
N ASP A 403 1.50 -12.01 -5.37
CA ASP A 403 0.99 -13.34 -5.70
C ASP A 403 -0.52 -13.34 -5.95
N ILE A 404 -1.23 -12.35 -5.41
CA ILE A 404 -2.66 -12.20 -5.69
C ILE A 404 -2.93 -11.95 -7.18
N PHE A 405 -2.02 -11.27 -7.88
CA PHE A 405 -2.16 -10.95 -9.31
C PHE A 405 -2.33 -12.23 -10.15
N PRO A 406 -1.36 -13.16 -10.17
CA PRO A 406 -1.51 -14.36 -10.97
C PRO A 406 -2.61 -15.29 -10.45
N THR A 407 -2.82 -15.33 -9.13
CA THR A 407 -3.87 -16.14 -8.50
C THR A 407 -5.25 -15.76 -9.05
N ILE A 408 -5.62 -14.47 -8.99
CA ILE A 408 -6.96 -14.06 -9.40
C ILE A 408 -7.13 -13.98 -10.92
N VAL A 409 -6.05 -13.72 -11.66
CA VAL A 409 -6.04 -13.79 -13.13
C VAL A 409 -6.39 -15.21 -13.59
N LYS A 410 -5.78 -16.24 -12.99
CA LYS A 410 -6.12 -17.64 -13.28
C LYS A 410 -7.55 -17.99 -12.85
N LEU A 411 -7.99 -17.57 -11.67
CA LEU A 411 -9.37 -17.79 -11.19
C LEU A 411 -10.43 -17.18 -12.12
N ALA A 412 -10.11 -16.05 -12.76
CA ALA A 412 -10.96 -15.40 -13.74
C ALA A 412 -10.89 -16.03 -15.15
N ASP A 413 -10.11 -17.10 -15.32
CA ASP A 413 -9.78 -17.71 -16.62
C ASP A 413 -9.16 -16.69 -17.60
N ALA A 414 -8.35 -15.76 -17.08
CA ALA A 414 -7.53 -14.84 -17.86
C ALA A 414 -6.11 -15.37 -18.07
N GLN A 415 -5.49 -14.91 -19.16
CA GLN A 415 -4.10 -15.25 -19.46
C GLN A 415 -3.17 -14.23 -18.80
N LEU A 416 -2.08 -14.72 -18.22
CA LEU A 416 -1.01 -13.85 -17.75
C LEU A 416 -0.33 -13.18 -18.95
N PRO A 417 0.16 -11.94 -18.79
CA PRO A 417 0.97 -11.29 -19.82
C PRO A 417 2.20 -12.13 -20.16
N SER A 418 2.41 -12.39 -21.45
CA SER A 418 3.56 -13.17 -21.96
C SER A 418 4.71 -12.29 -22.46
N ASP A 419 4.48 -10.98 -22.58
CA ASP A 419 5.43 -9.97 -23.05
C ASP A 419 6.34 -9.44 -21.93
N ARG A 420 6.11 -9.85 -20.68
CA ARG A 420 6.81 -9.35 -19.49
C ARG A 420 6.88 -10.40 -18.41
N ILE A 421 7.85 -10.26 -17.52
CA ILE A 421 7.98 -11.11 -16.32
C ILE A 421 6.91 -10.73 -15.31
N ILE A 422 6.26 -11.73 -14.72
CA ILE A 422 5.41 -11.59 -13.52
C ILE A 422 6.20 -12.22 -12.37
N ASP A 423 6.41 -11.46 -11.29
CA ASP A 423 7.19 -11.88 -10.12
C ASP A 423 6.31 -12.56 -9.06
N GLY A 424 5.01 -12.27 -9.07
CA GLY A 424 4.04 -13.00 -8.26
C GLY A 424 3.85 -14.43 -8.75
N HIS A 425 3.51 -15.32 -7.82
CA HIS A 425 3.20 -16.72 -8.08
C HIS A 425 1.75 -17.05 -7.71
N ASP A 426 1.19 -18.07 -8.34
CA ASP A 426 -0.19 -18.49 -8.04
C ASP A 426 -0.26 -19.22 -6.70
N LEU A 427 -1.05 -18.68 -5.77
CA LEU A 427 -1.22 -19.24 -4.42
C LEU A 427 -2.21 -20.39 -4.37
N LEU A 428 -3.07 -20.56 -5.37
CA LEU A 428 -4.20 -21.49 -5.26
C LEU A 428 -3.78 -22.93 -4.93
N PRO A 429 -2.77 -23.53 -5.58
CA PRO A 429 -2.31 -24.88 -5.23
C PRO A 429 -1.79 -24.96 -3.79
N LEU A 430 -1.14 -23.90 -3.29
CA LEU A 430 -0.63 -23.84 -1.92
C LEU A 430 -1.78 -23.72 -0.91
N LEU A 431 -2.78 -22.88 -1.19
CA LEU A 431 -3.97 -22.68 -0.35
C LEU A 431 -4.87 -23.92 -0.28
N GLN A 432 -4.88 -24.74 -1.33
CA GLN A 432 -5.62 -26.00 -1.39
C GLN A 432 -4.83 -27.19 -0.82
N GLY A 433 -3.56 -26.98 -0.46
CA GLY A 433 -2.68 -28.04 0.03
C GLY A 433 -2.26 -29.05 -1.05
N GLU A 434 -2.41 -28.70 -2.33
CA GLU A 434 -1.93 -29.52 -3.47
C GLU A 434 -0.40 -29.51 -3.55
N VAL A 435 0.21 -28.41 -3.12
CA VAL A 435 1.65 -28.27 -2.91
C VAL A 435 1.92 -27.82 -1.49
N THR A 436 3.06 -28.24 -0.95
CA THR A 436 3.50 -27.85 0.40
C THR A 436 4.48 -26.69 0.40
N ARG A 437 5.00 -26.31 -0.77
CA ARG A 437 6.01 -25.26 -0.95
C ARG A 437 5.51 -24.18 -1.87
N SER A 438 5.79 -22.93 -1.53
CA SER A 438 5.64 -21.79 -2.42
C SER A 438 6.66 -21.86 -3.56
N GLU A 439 6.38 -21.18 -4.67
CA GLU A 439 7.37 -21.02 -5.75
C GLU A 439 8.44 -19.97 -5.43
N HIS A 440 8.33 -19.28 -4.29
CA HIS A 440 9.27 -18.25 -3.83
C HIS A 440 10.52 -18.84 -3.19
N GLU A 441 11.40 -19.38 -4.02
CA GLU A 441 12.76 -19.73 -3.57
C GLU A 441 13.57 -18.47 -3.25
N PHE A 442 13.45 -17.40 -4.06
CA PHE A 442 14.10 -16.12 -3.82
C PHE A 442 13.08 -14.98 -3.84
N LEU A 443 13.16 -14.10 -2.85
CA LEU A 443 12.42 -12.85 -2.80
C LEU A 443 13.40 -11.68 -2.66
N PHE A 444 13.28 -10.70 -3.55
CA PHE A 444 14.12 -9.51 -3.59
C PHE A 444 13.44 -8.36 -2.85
N HIS A 445 14.13 -7.75 -1.89
CA HIS A 445 13.59 -6.68 -1.07
C HIS A 445 14.23 -5.35 -1.47
N TYR A 446 13.42 -4.49 -2.08
CA TYR A 446 13.83 -3.19 -2.57
C TYR A 446 13.51 -2.08 -1.57
N CYS A 447 14.50 -1.24 -1.26
CA CYS A 447 14.28 0.05 -0.63
C CYS A 447 14.21 1.10 -1.74
N ASN A 448 13.00 1.48 -2.15
CA ASN A 448 12.77 2.22 -3.39
C ASN A 448 13.50 1.56 -4.58
N ALA A 449 14.33 2.27 -5.34
CA ALA A 449 15.07 1.69 -6.46
C ALA A 449 16.32 0.88 -6.07
N TYR A 450 16.67 0.84 -4.77
CA TYR A 450 17.89 0.21 -4.28
C TYR A 450 17.60 -1.21 -3.78
N LEU A 451 18.23 -2.23 -4.38
CA LEU A 451 18.16 -3.60 -3.89
C LEU A 451 18.83 -3.68 -2.51
N ASN A 452 18.04 -3.89 -1.47
CA ASN A 452 18.45 -3.75 -0.09
C ASN A 452 18.76 -5.08 0.58
N ALA A 453 17.86 -6.05 0.41
CA ALA A 453 18.02 -7.39 0.95
C ALA A 453 17.48 -8.45 0.00
N VAL A 454 17.85 -9.70 0.24
CA VAL A 454 17.31 -10.87 -0.45
C VAL A 454 16.96 -11.92 0.57
N ARG A 455 15.75 -12.47 0.48
CA ARG A 455 15.35 -13.67 1.18
C ARG A 455 15.54 -14.88 0.28
N TRP A 456 16.12 -15.94 0.82
CA TRP A 456 16.31 -17.21 0.15
C TRP A 456 15.76 -18.35 1.00
N HIS A 457 14.85 -19.12 0.41
CA HIS A 457 14.26 -20.31 0.99
C HIS A 457 14.59 -21.53 0.12
N PRO A 458 15.74 -22.19 0.37
CA PRO A 458 16.21 -23.29 -0.47
C PRO A 458 15.19 -24.44 -0.53
N ARG A 459 15.02 -25.06 -1.71
CA ARG A 459 14.03 -26.14 -1.93
C ARG A 459 14.19 -27.36 -1.02
N ASN A 460 15.41 -27.65 -0.58
CA ASN A 460 15.74 -28.83 0.21
C ASN A 460 15.93 -28.51 1.70
N SER A 461 15.39 -27.39 2.18
CA SER A 461 15.58 -26.92 3.55
C SER A 461 14.40 -26.06 4.02
N ASP A 462 14.13 -26.12 5.32
CA ASP A 462 13.14 -25.26 5.97
C ASP A 462 13.74 -23.92 6.44
N SER A 463 15.06 -23.74 6.32
CA SER A 463 15.71 -22.47 6.65
C SER A 463 15.25 -21.36 5.71
N VAL A 464 15.11 -20.17 6.28
CA VAL A 464 14.77 -18.95 5.52
C VAL A 464 15.88 -17.95 5.76
N TRP A 465 16.81 -17.88 4.82
CA TRP A 465 17.94 -16.98 4.90
C TRP A 465 17.55 -15.58 4.45
N LYS A 466 18.07 -14.56 5.11
CA LYS A 466 17.93 -13.17 4.66
C LYS A 466 19.27 -12.47 4.68
N VAL A 467 19.63 -11.90 3.54
CA VAL A 467 20.92 -11.24 3.30
C VAL A 467 20.69 -9.76 3.06
N PHE A 468 21.28 -8.89 3.87
CA PHE A 468 21.24 -7.43 3.71
C PHE A 468 22.55 -6.90 3.12
N PHE A 469 22.44 -6.21 1.98
CA PHE A 469 23.56 -5.46 1.38
C PHE A 469 23.82 -4.13 2.08
N PHE A 470 22.78 -3.55 2.67
CA PHE A 470 22.87 -2.38 3.52
C PHE A 470 21.70 -2.35 4.51
N THR A 471 21.82 -1.59 5.60
CA THR A 471 20.75 -1.37 6.57
C THR A 471 20.55 0.13 6.80
N PRO A 472 19.33 0.58 7.15
CA PRO A 472 19.13 1.96 7.58
C PRO A 472 19.87 2.22 8.90
N ASN A 473 20.31 3.46 9.09
CA ASN A 473 20.86 3.93 10.35
C ASN A 473 19.70 4.44 11.22
N PHE A 474 19.29 3.62 12.19
CA PHE A 474 18.26 4.02 13.15
C PHE A 474 18.69 5.25 13.95
N SER A 475 17.71 6.09 14.28
CA SER A 475 17.91 7.35 14.99
C SER A 475 16.77 7.56 15.99
N PRO A 476 17.04 7.59 17.32
CA PRO A 476 18.36 7.44 17.95
C PRO A 476 18.95 6.03 17.77
N GLU A 477 20.25 5.89 18.05
CA GLU A 477 20.93 4.58 18.07
C GLU A 477 20.22 3.62 19.04
N ASP A 478 20.22 2.33 18.74
CA ASP A 478 19.47 1.27 19.45
C ASP A 478 17.93 1.37 19.45
N SER A 479 17.35 2.34 18.72
CA SER A 479 15.90 2.38 18.50
C SER A 479 15.44 1.38 17.44
N ASN A 480 14.13 1.31 17.20
CA ASN A 480 13.53 0.41 16.18
C ASN A 480 13.15 1.15 14.87
N GLY A 481 13.63 2.38 14.66
CA GLY A 481 13.23 3.21 13.52
C GLY A 481 14.08 4.48 13.35
N CYS A 482 13.71 5.33 12.39
CA CYS A 482 14.40 6.58 12.07
C CYS A 482 13.60 7.82 12.51
N TYR A 483 13.45 8.01 13.82
CA TYR A 483 12.58 9.03 14.41
C TYR A 483 12.99 10.47 14.03
N ASP A 484 14.29 10.73 13.86
CA ASP A 484 14.81 12.06 13.49
C ASP A 484 14.33 12.49 12.09
N SER A 485 14.37 11.57 11.12
CA SER A 485 13.93 11.80 9.74
C SER A 485 12.47 11.43 9.50
N HIS A 486 11.75 10.92 10.51
CA HIS A 486 10.37 10.41 10.45
C HIS A 486 10.15 9.15 9.63
N VAL A 487 11.03 8.87 8.67
CA VAL A 487 11.13 7.62 7.93
C VAL A 487 12.61 7.31 7.67
N CYS A 488 12.94 6.05 7.47
CA CYS A 488 14.26 5.62 7.06
C CYS A 488 14.47 5.83 5.55
N PHE A 489 15.68 6.22 5.16
CA PHE A 489 16.07 6.40 3.76
C PHE A 489 16.95 5.26 3.24
N CYS A 490 17.03 5.15 1.91
CA CYS A 490 17.66 4.02 1.23
C CYS A 490 19.10 4.27 0.76
N HIS A 491 19.65 5.48 0.95
CA HIS A 491 20.94 5.88 0.38
C HIS A 491 21.62 7.02 1.15
N GLY A 492 22.87 7.32 0.80
CA GLY A 492 23.65 8.42 1.39
C GLY A 492 24.10 8.12 2.82
N GLY A 493 24.25 9.16 3.64
CA GLY A 493 24.66 9.04 5.05
C GLY A 493 23.61 8.42 6.00
N PHE A 494 22.48 7.96 5.46
CA PHE A 494 21.39 7.36 6.24
C PHE A 494 21.43 5.83 6.25
N VAL A 495 22.40 5.22 5.58
CA VAL A 495 22.54 3.76 5.49
C VAL A 495 23.97 3.32 5.79
N THR A 496 24.11 2.10 6.30
CA THR A 496 25.38 1.39 6.44
C THR A 496 25.41 0.24 5.45
N ARG A 497 26.43 0.22 4.57
CA ARG A 497 26.67 -0.87 3.62
C ARG A 497 27.51 -1.96 4.28
N HIS A 498 27.26 -3.21 3.90
CA HIS A 498 27.89 -4.38 4.50
C HIS A 498 28.70 -5.16 3.46
N ASP A 499 29.97 -5.43 3.78
CA ASP A 499 30.86 -6.28 2.99
C ASP A 499 31.75 -7.12 3.95
N PRO A 500 31.50 -8.44 4.10
CA PRO A 500 30.44 -9.19 3.44
C PRO A 500 29.02 -8.74 3.89
N PRO A 501 27.97 -9.02 3.09
CA PRO A 501 26.58 -8.74 3.47
C PRO A 501 26.18 -9.37 4.82
N LEU A 502 25.31 -8.70 5.58
CA LEU A 502 24.76 -9.25 6.83
C LEU A 502 23.82 -10.42 6.51
N LEU A 503 23.95 -11.52 7.25
CA LEU A 503 23.15 -12.73 7.07
C LEU A 503 22.32 -13.03 8.33
N PHE A 504 21.06 -13.40 8.14
CA PHE A 504 20.16 -13.88 9.19
C PHE A 504 19.49 -15.18 8.75
N ASP A 505 19.16 -16.05 9.72
CA ASP A 505 18.27 -17.21 9.52
C ASP A 505 16.93 -16.92 10.20
N LEU A 506 15.95 -16.47 9.42
CA LEU A 506 14.62 -16.11 9.92
C LEU A 506 13.82 -17.30 10.47
N SER A 507 14.21 -18.53 10.13
CA SER A 507 13.57 -19.73 10.69
C SER A 507 13.93 -19.92 12.17
N ARG A 508 15.06 -19.35 12.61
CA ARG A 508 15.57 -19.44 13.99
C ARG A 508 15.54 -18.11 14.72
N ASP A 509 15.73 -17.01 14.00
CA ASP A 509 15.76 -15.63 14.49
C ASP A 509 14.82 -14.74 13.66
N PRO A 510 13.49 -14.89 13.84
CA PRO A 510 12.51 -14.04 13.14
C PRO A 510 12.59 -12.57 13.56
N GLU A 511 13.26 -12.25 14.66
CA GLU A 511 13.42 -10.89 15.19
C GLU A 511 14.62 -10.16 14.57
N GLU A 512 15.45 -10.85 13.78
CA GLU A 512 16.62 -10.30 13.10
C GLU A 512 17.59 -9.59 14.09
N LYS A 513 17.82 -10.24 15.22
CA LYS A 513 18.64 -9.75 16.33
C LYS A 513 20.10 -10.19 16.22
N PHE A 514 20.35 -11.40 15.74
CA PHE A 514 21.66 -12.05 15.81
C PHE A 514 22.18 -12.33 14.39
N PRO A 515 22.96 -11.40 13.80
CA PRO A 515 23.56 -11.64 12.50
C PRO A 515 24.55 -12.80 12.58
N LEU A 516 24.53 -13.65 11.56
CA LEU A 516 25.42 -14.78 11.39
C LEU A 516 26.73 -14.34 10.74
N THR A 517 27.79 -15.06 11.05
CA THR A 517 29.17 -14.81 10.60
C THR A 517 29.79 -16.12 10.09
N PRO A 518 30.93 -16.07 9.38
CA PRO A 518 31.66 -17.27 8.99
C PRO A 518 32.02 -18.22 10.14
N GLU A 519 32.21 -17.68 11.36
CA GLU A 519 32.52 -18.46 12.56
C GLU A 519 31.30 -19.13 13.18
N THR A 520 30.11 -18.54 12.99
CA THR A 520 28.85 -19.01 13.60
C THR A 520 27.98 -19.82 12.66
N GLU A 521 28.18 -19.70 11.34
CA GLU A 521 27.45 -20.46 10.33
C GLU A 521 28.40 -21.07 9.28
N SER A 522 28.51 -22.40 9.29
CA SER A 522 29.34 -23.17 8.36
C SER A 522 28.98 -22.94 6.88
N ARG A 523 27.71 -22.67 6.59
CA ARG A 523 27.17 -22.45 5.23
C ARG A 523 27.20 -20.98 4.81
N PHE A 524 27.78 -20.07 5.60
CA PHE A 524 27.77 -18.63 5.36
C PHE A 524 28.15 -18.27 3.91
N HIS A 525 29.29 -18.79 3.42
CA HIS A 525 29.78 -18.53 2.07
C HIS A 525 28.96 -19.23 0.97
N GLU A 526 28.30 -20.35 1.27
CA GLU A 526 27.38 -21.03 0.36
C GLU A 526 26.13 -20.18 0.13
N VAL A 527 25.52 -19.71 1.23
CA VAL A 527 24.35 -18.83 1.20
C VAL A 527 24.64 -17.56 0.41
N LEU A 528 25.74 -16.87 0.72
CA LEU A 528 26.10 -15.64 0.01
C LEU A 528 26.34 -15.90 -1.48
N ARG A 529 26.98 -17.00 -1.86
CA ARG A 529 27.19 -17.34 -3.28
C ARG A 529 25.87 -17.58 -4.01
N ALA A 530 24.94 -18.32 -3.41
CA ALA A 530 23.62 -18.56 -3.99
C ALA A 530 22.83 -17.26 -4.16
N VAL A 531 22.84 -16.40 -3.14
CA VAL A 531 22.19 -15.09 -3.18
C VAL A 531 22.81 -14.18 -4.23
N HIS A 532 24.14 -14.08 -4.31
CA HIS A 532 24.79 -13.27 -5.35
C HIS A 532 24.43 -13.75 -6.76
N GLN A 533 24.41 -15.07 -6.99
CA GLN A 533 24.00 -15.61 -8.29
C GLN A 533 22.53 -15.29 -8.62
N ALA A 534 21.63 -15.36 -7.63
CA ALA A 534 20.23 -14.99 -7.81
C ALA A 534 20.08 -13.49 -8.12
N VAL A 535 20.85 -12.63 -7.45
CA VAL A 535 20.88 -11.19 -7.71
C VAL A 535 21.38 -10.88 -9.12
N ASP A 536 22.44 -11.54 -9.57
CA ASP A 536 22.96 -11.36 -10.94
C ASP A 536 21.92 -11.76 -11.99
N ASN A 537 21.22 -12.88 -11.78
CA ASN A 537 20.15 -13.33 -12.69
C ASN A 537 18.95 -12.37 -12.68
N HIS A 538 18.52 -11.94 -11.49
CA HIS A 538 17.41 -11.00 -11.33
C HIS A 538 17.71 -9.65 -11.98
N THR A 539 18.87 -9.07 -11.69
CA THR A 539 19.27 -7.76 -12.24
C THR A 539 19.41 -7.77 -13.76
N ARG A 540 19.85 -8.88 -14.38
CA ARG A 540 19.84 -9.05 -15.85
C ARG A 540 18.43 -9.05 -16.45
N SER A 541 17.41 -9.40 -15.65
CA SER A 541 16.00 -9.34 -16.08
C SER A 541 15.39 -7.95 -15.99
N LEU A 542 16.10 -6.98 -15.41
CA LEU A 542 15.63 -5.60 -15.28
C LEU A 542 15.96 -4.81 -16.55
N HIS A 543 14.95 -4.15 -17.09
CA HIS A 543 15.10 -3.23 -18.22
C HIS A 543 15.04 -1.79 -17.73
N ALA A 544 15.73 -0.89 -18.44
CA ALA A 544 15.62 0.54 -18.16
C ALA A 544 14.19 1.01 -18.46
N VAL A 545 13.58 1.67 -17.49
CA VAL A 545 12.22 2.22 -17.58
C VAL A 545 12.19 3.67 -17.08
N PRO A 546 11.23 4.48 -17.53
CA PRO A 546 11.09 5.84 -17.04
C PRO A 546 10.87 5.88 -15.52
N ASN A 547 11.62 6.73 -14.80
CA ASN A 547 11.43 6.91 -13.37
C ASN A 547 10.16 7.73 -13.10
N GLN A 548 9.11 7.06 -12.64
CA GLN A 548 7.83 7.68 -12.31
C GLN A 548 7.89 8.54 -11.04
N LEU A 549 8.91 8.36 -10.20
CA LEU A 549 9.20 9.21 -9.04
C LEU A 549 10.44 10.09 -9.26
N SER A 550 10.65 10.54 -10.50
CA SER A 550 11.61 11.61 -10.80
C SER A 550 11.13 12.95 -10.25
N TRP A 551 12.04 13.92 -10.06
CA TRP A 551 11.62 15.25 -9.59
C TRP A 551 10.62 15.92 -10.53
N ASP A 552 10.79 15.80 -11.86
CA ASP A 552 9.82 16.34 -12.81
C ASP A 552 8.43 15.72 -12.64
N ASN A 553 8.38 14.42 -12.32
CA ASN A 553 7.13 13.70 -12.13
C ASN A 553 6.50 13.89 -10.75
N LEU A 554 7.28 14.27 -9.72
CA LEU A 554 6.82 14.41 -8.34
C LEU A 554 6.38 15.83 -7.98
N VAL A 555 6.95 16.86 -8.62
CA VAL A 555 6.65 18.25 -8.26
C VAL A 555 5.20 18.62 -8.58
N TRP A 556 4.66 19.55 -7.80
CA TRP A 556 3.35 20.11 -8.05
C TRP A 556 3.33 20.88 -9.39
N LYS A 557 2.44 20.45 -10.30
CA LYS A 557 2.21 21.04 -11.62
C LYS A 557 0.86 21.74 -11.63
N PRO A 558 0.82 23.09 -11.62
CA PRO A 558 -0.44 23.84 -11.52
C PRO A 558 -1.49 23.50 -12.58
N TRP A 559 -1.06 23.17 -13.80
CA TRP A 559 -1.96 22.82 -14.91
C TRP A 559 -2.58 21.42 -14.78
N LEU A 560 -2.08 20.58 -13.88
CA LEU A 560 -2.67 19.28 -13.54
C LEU A 560 -3.65 19.36 -12.36
N GLN A 561 -3.76 20.53 -11.71
CA GLN A 561 -4.54 20.69 -10.50
C GLN A 561 -6.04 20.55 -10.75
N LEU A 562 -6.63 19.53 -10.15
CA LEU A 562 -8.08 19.38 -10.09
C LEU A 562 -8.67 20.34 -9.05
N CYS A 563 -9.80 20.94 -9.41
CA CYS A 563 -10.53 21.89 -8.60
C CYS A 563 -12.01 21.75 -8.94
N CYS A 564 -12.87 21.38 -7.98
CA CYS A 564 -14.29 21.16 -8.26
C CYS A 564 -15.10 22.44 -8.49
N SER A 565 -14.56 23.59 -8.09
CA SER A 565 -15.15 24.90 -8.30
C SER A 565 -14.17 25.81 -9.04
N SER A 566 -13.72 26.91 -8.44
CA SER A 566 -12.65 27.74 -8.99
C SER A 566 -11.53 27.93 -7.97
N LEU A 567 -10.31 28.21 -8.44
CA LEU A 567 -9.19 28.54 -7.54
C LEU A 567 -9.50 29.77 -6.69
N PHE A 568 -10.27 30.74 -7.21
CA PHE A 568 -10.75 31.90 -6.45
C PHE A 568 -11.73 31.54 -5.33
N GLN A 569 -12.41 30.40 -5.45
CA GLN A 569 -13.28 29.83 -4.42
C GLN A 569 -12.57 28.75 -3.59
N SER A 570 -11.22 28.74 -3.60
CA SER A 570 -10.38 27.81 -2.85
C SER A 570 -10.69 26.33 -3.12
N CYS A 571 -11.18 26.02 -4.33
CA CYS A 571 -11.55 24.67 -4.74
C CYS A 571 -12.47 23.96 -3.74
N TYR A 572 -13.49 24.65 -3.22
CA TYR A 572 -14.41 24.07 -2.25
C TYR A 572 -15.65 23.45 -2.92
N CYS A 573 -16.05 22.25 -2.47
CA CYS A 573 -17.34 21.60 -2.75
C CYS A 573 -17.61 20.48 -1.73
N ASP A 574 -18.90 20.20 -1.47
CA ASP A 574 -19.33 19.05 -0.68
C ASP A 574 -20.69 18.53 -1.18
N TYR A 575 -20.64 17.66 -2.20
CA TYR A 575 -21.83 17.04 -2.79
C TYR A 575 -22.32 15.82 -2.00
N GLU A 576 -21.62 15.43 -0.93
CA GLU A 576 -21.95 14.28 -0.08
C GLU A 576 -22.81 14.66 1.14
N SER A 577 -22.75 15.93 1.57
CA SER A 577 -23.48 16.45 2.74
C SER A 577 -25.00 16.58 2.53
N GLY A 578 -25.48 16.67 1.29
CA GLY A 578 -26.90 16.71 0.96
C GLY A 578 -27.31 15.40 0.31
N GLY A 579 -28.08 14.55 1.00
CA GLY A 579 -28.49 13.20 0.58
C GLY A 579 -29.33 13.08 -0.70
N SER A 580 -29.05 13.84 -1.75
CA SER A 580 -29.48 13.55 -3.11
C SER A 580 -28.46 12.61 -3.75
N PRO A 581 -28.86 11.41 -4.19
CA PRO A 581 -28.03 10.65 -5.11
C PRO A 581 -27.89 11.51 -6.37
N LEU A 582 -26.66 11.91 -6.70
CA LEU A 582 -26.35 12.40 -8.04
C LEU A 582 -26.86 11.35 -9.02
N GLN A 583 -27.91 11.68 -9.76
CA GLN A 583 -28.44 10.84 -10.83
C GLN A 583 -27.30 10.61 -11.83
N VAL A 584 -26.88 9.36 -11.92
CA VAL A 584 -25.94 8.88 -12.94
C VAL A 584 -26.67 9.00 -14.29
N HIS A 585 -26.08 9.74 -15.22
CA HIS A 585 -26.43 9.71 -16.64
C HIS A 585 -25.53 8.75 -17.39
#